data_AF-A0A7V9KIU1-F1
#
_entry.id   AF-A0A7V9KIU1-F1
#
_cell.length_a   1.000
_cell.length_b   1.000
_cell.length_c   1.000
_cell.angle_alpha   90.00
_cell.angle_beta   90.00
_cell.angle_gamma   90.00
#
_symmetry.space_group_name_H-M   'P 1'
#
loop_
_entity.id
_entity.type
_entity.pdbx_description
1 polymer ?
#
loop_
_entity_poly.entity_id
_entity_poly.type
_entity_poly.pdbx_seq_one_letter_code
_entity_poly.pdbx_strand_id
1 'polypeptide(L)'
;VPRRLDRRSILMASAGLAAASVLGRQPAAGAQWTGATVAGEWVEAQEVGITLASGIGGEYTPEPISFQADFAFQGIAPHWDIAENPGAGIELSLSADGVNWTDPVWVVESSDGGRPDREGRRFGRLVPANWASFVRYRAYDAQGVPATLPGLAFSYFDAANGPTMIEAAQPALTPSLARPPIISRSAWGADESLRFNERGRETWPVEYQAVQHVVIHHTDTTNFEDPVLGLRLIYYYHAVTRGWGDIGYNYLVDFMGNVYEGRFGGETAVGSHALQYNWGSAGIGTMGRYFNEPVTPEMRSGLTWITAWASRSLDPLATPPFQNIASLPTICAHRDVNSTSCPGDAMYAEIVQMRQAVQAVITGTVEAAPPSPGFLPGDMVVTSVEGGLLRDMPTNEANVLTAVSLGEVLTIQDGPATNDGAVWYQVRGPSLTGWMTSDALVPGGGEPAPAPVEDAAAPPPDESGEAMAPVG
;
A
#
# COMPACT_ATOMS: atom_id res chain seq x y z
N VAL A 1 -18.78 -5.47 -53.53
CA VAL A 1 -17.29 -5.42 -53.57
C VAL A 1 -16.82 -4.77 -52.27
N PRO A 2 -16.27 -5.55 -51.33
CA PRO A 2 -15.83 -5.06 -50.03
C PRO A 2 -14.35 -4.63 -50.06
N ARG A 3 -13.94 -3.74 -49.14
CA ARG A 3 -12.55 -3.67 -48.70
C ARG A 3 -12.51 -3.67 -47.17
N ARG A 4 -12.22 -4.86 -46.64
CA ARG A 4 -11.62 -5.09 -45.33
C ARG A 4 -10.22 -4.46 -45.32
N LEU A 5 -9.82 -3.88 -44.20
CA LEU A 5 -8.42 -3.86 -43.79
C LEU A 5 -8.38 -4.31 -42.33
N ASP A 6 -7.72 -5.44 -42.15
CA ASP A 6 -7.38 -6.15 -40.93
C ASP A 6 -5.87 -5.95 -40.74
N ARG A 7 -5.40 -5.83 -39.48
CA ARG A 7 -4.06 -6.23 -39.05
C ARG A 7 -3.98 -6.24 -37.51
N ARG A 8 -4.34 -7.40 -36.97
CA ARG A 8 -3.88 -7.92 -35.68
C ARG A 8 -2.36 -8.17 -35.71
N SER A 9 -1.70 -7.82 -34.61
CA SER A 9 -0.39 -8.35 -34.22
C SER A 9 -0.51 -8.89 -32.80
N ILE A 10 -0.96 -10.14 -32.66
CA ILE A 10 -0.88 -10.89 -31.40
C ILE A 10 0.32 -11.83 -31.54
N LEU A 11 1.40 -11.55 -30.81
CA LEU A 11 2.50 -12.48 -30.61
C LEU A 11 2.16 -13.35 -29.39
N MET A 12 1.64 -14.55 -29.64
CA MET A 12 1.55 -15.60 -28.62
C MET A 12 2.81 -16.46 -28.68
N ALA A 13 3.62 -16.40 -27.62
CA ALA A 13 4.66 -17.39 -27.36
C ALA A 13 4.03 -18.53 -26.54
N SER A 14 3.83 -19.67 -27.19
CA SER A 14 3.33 -20.91 -26.58
C SER A 14 4.44 -21.62 -25.79
N ALA A 15 4.25 -21.85 -24.49
CA ALA A 15 5.04 -22.80 -23.70
C ALA A 15 4.12 -23.94 -23.23
N GLY A 16 4.49 -25.17 -23.61
CA GLY A 16 3.73 -26.38 -23.35
C GLY A 16 3.82 -26.85 -21.89
N LEU A 17 2.68 -27.29 -21.35
CA LEU A 17 2.61 -28.00 -20.07
C LEU A 17 3.17 -29.42 -20.20
N ALA A 18 3.97 -29.83 -19.22
CA ALA A 18 4.10 -31.22 -18.81
C ALA A 18 3.70 -31.33 -17.33
N ALA A 19 2.74 -32.22 -17.05
CA ALA A 19 2.23 -32.49 -15.72
C ALA A 19 3.12 -33.48 -14.97
N ALA A 20 3.36 -33.24 -13.68
CA ALA A 20 3.71 -34.27 -12.71
C ALA A 20 3.22 -33.87 -11.33
N SER A 21 2.69 -34.85 -10.60
CA SER A 21 1.91 -34.72 -9.38
C SER A 21 2.68 -35.19 -8.14
N VAL A 22 2.34 -34.59 -6.99
CA VAL A 22 2.36 -35.13 -5.60
C VAL A 22 3.63 -35.03 -4.73
N LEU A 23 3.44 -34.28 -3.62
CA LEU A 23 4.03 -34.33 -2.26
C LEU A 23 5.52 -34.00 -2.02
N GLY A 24 5.75 -32.92 -1.26
CA GLY A 24 6.98 -32.71 -0.49
C GLY A 24 7.38 -31.24 -0.36
N ARG A 25 7.21 -30.66 0.84
CA ARG A 25 7.64 -29.31 1.19
C ARG A 25 9.19 -29.25 1.20
N GLN A 26 9.78 -28.50 0.27
CA GLN A 26 11.03 -27.73 0.43
C GLN A 26 11.04 -26.57 -0.59
N PRO A 27 11.35 -25.32 -0.21
CA PRO A 27 11.60 -24.28 -1.19
C PRO A 27 13.02 -24.44 -1.72
N ALA A 28 13.19 -24.66 -3.02
CA ALA A 28 14.50 -24.70 -3.65
C ALA A 28 14.47 -23.88 -4.95
N ALA A 29 15.34 -22.87 -4.96
CA ALA A 29 16.03 -22.27 -6.11
C ALA A 29 15.29 -22.20 -7.46
N GLY A 30 15.02 -20.96 -7.89
CA GLY A 30 15.15 -20.59 -9.30
C GLY A 30 13.97 -20.88 -10.22
N ALA A 31 12.73 -20.71 -9.75
CA ALA A 31 11.63 -20.47 -10.69
C ALA A 31 11.86 -19.09 -11.33
N GLN A 32 12.39 -19.07 -12.56
CA GLN A 32 12.39 -17.87 -13.38
C GLN A 32 10.94 -17.63 -13.84
N TRP A 33 10.22 -16.81 -13.10
CA TRP A 33 8.90 -16.36 -13.50
C TRP A 33 9.06 -15.46 -14.72
N THR A 34 8.63 -15.94 -15.89
CA THR A 34 8.62 -15.17 -17.14
C THR A 34 7.30 -14.43 -17.34
N GLY A 35 6.48 -14.33 -16.29
CA GLY A 35 5.13 -13.83 -16.41
C GLY A 35 5.17 -12.33 -16.66
N ALA A 36 5.09 -11.98 -17.94
CA ALA A 36 5.13 -10.61 -18.38
C ALA A 36 3.88 -9.89 -17.88
N THR A 37 4.08 -8.69 -17.35
CA THR A 37 2.99 -7.74 -17.18
C THR A 37 2.44 -7.41 -18.56
N VAL A 38 1.14 -7.64 -18.75
CA VAL A 38 0.43 -7.23 -19.98
C VAL A 38 0.01 -5.78 -19.79
N ALA A 39 0.23 -4.94 -20.80
CA ALA A 39 -0.18 -3.56 -20.76
C ALA A 39 -0.92 -3.15 -22.04
N GLY A 40 -1.90 -2.26 -21.87
CA GLY A 40 -2.57 -1.56 -22.95
C GLY A 40 -2.50 -0.06 -22.72
N GLU A 41 -2.75 0.70 -23.79
CA GLU A 41 -2.83 2.16 -23.75
C GLU A 41 -4.07 2.61 -24.49
N TRP A 42 -4.85 3.46 -23.86
CA TRP A 42 -5.94 4.18 -24.51
C TRP A 42 -5.55 5.64 -24.63
N VAL A 43 -5.75 6.24 -25.80
CA VAL A 43 -5.42 7.65 -26.07
C VAL A 43 -6.71 8.40 -26.40
N GLU A 44 -6.92 9.54 -25.74
CA GLU A 44 -8.04 10.42 -26.03
C GLU A 44 -7.89 10.97 -27.45
N ALA A 45 -8.84 10.66 -28.32
CA ALA A 45 -8.87 11.26 -29.65
C ALA A 45 -9.16 12.76 -29.52
N GLN A 46 -8.41 13.60 -30.24
CA GLN A 46 -8.50 15.07 -30.19
C GLN A 46 -9.92 15.63 -30.47
N GLU A 47 -10.84 14.81 -30.99
CA GLU A 47 -12.22 15.17 -31.33
C GLU A 47 -13.27 14.77 -30.27
N VAL A 48 -12.88 14.08 -29.18
CA VAL A 48 -13.78 13.78 -28.05
C VAL A 48 -13.92 15.06 -27.21
N GLY A 49 -14.55 16.07 -27.78
CA GLY A 49 -14.78 17.34 -27.09
C GLY A 49 -15.57 17.10 -25.80
N ILE A 50 -15.20 17.82 -24.73
CA ILE A 50 -15.99 17.88 -23.49
C ILE A 50 -17.37 18.38 -23.86
N THR A 51 -18.34 17.47 -23.89
CA THR A 51 -19.74 17.85 -24.11
C THR A 51 -20.26 18.37 -22.79
N LEU A 52 -20.32 19.70 -22.66
CA LEU A 52 -20.94 20.36 -21.52
C LEU A 52 -22.44 20.02 -21.53
N ALA A 53 -22.90 19.22 -20.57
CA ALA A 53 -24.33 19.04 -20.36
C ALA A 53 -24.95 20.38 -19.96
N SER A 54 -25.98 20.83 -20.69
CA SER A 54 -26.69 22.06 -20.38
C SER A 54 -27.63 21.86 -19.18
N GLY A 55 -27.21 22.30 -17.99
CA GLY A 55 -28.06 22.43 -16.81
C GLY A 55 -28.56 23.87 -16.65
N ILE A 56 -29.88 24.08 -16.53
CA ILE A 56 -30.45 25.38 -16.14
C ILE A 56 -30.19 25.55 -14.64
N GLY A 57 -29.23 26.40 -14.24
CA GLY A 57 -29.02 26.70 -12.82
C GLY A 57 -27.59 27.00 -12.35
N GLY A 58 -26.57 26.93 -13.19
CA GLY A 58 -25.25 27.51 -12.88
C GLY A 58 -24.19 26.56 -12.30
N GLU A 59 -24.45 25.25 -12.18
CA GLU A 59 -23.40 24.24 -11.96
C GLU A 59 -23.35 23.32 -13.19
N TYR A 60 -22.24 23.39 -13.94
CA TYR A 60 -22.00 22.55 -15.11
C TYR A 60 -21.06 21.42 -14.71
N THR A 61 -21.60 20.22 -14.51
CA THR A 61 -20.76 19.01 -14.45
C THR A 61 -20.73 18.40 -15.85
N PRO A 62 -19.55 18.27 -16.49
CA PRO A 62 -19.48 17.63 -17.80
C PRO A 62 -19.92 16.17 -17.70
N GLU A 63 -20.53 15.67 -18.78
CA GLU A 63 -20.71 14.22 -18.90
C GLU A 63 -19.34 13.55 -18.91
N PRO A 64 -19.15 12.48 -18.13
CA PRO A 64 -17.87 11.83 -18.06
C PRO A 64 -17.63 11.01 -19.32
N ILE A 65 -16.40 11.03 -19.81
CA ILE A 65 -15.99 10.21 -20.96
C ILE A 65 -15.77 8.79 -20.46
N SER A 66 -16.22 7.79 -21.23
CA SER A 66 -16.03 6.38 -20.89
C SER A 66 -15.45 5.60 -22.06
N PHE A 67 -14.57 4.65 -21.75
CA PHE A 67 -14.05 3.69 -22.71
C PHE A 67 -13.97 2.28 -22.09
N GLN A 68 -13.94 1.27 -22.96
CA GLN A 68 -13.66 -0.11 -22.58
C GLN A 68 -12.20 -0.43 -22.94
N ALA A 69 -11.45 -0.97 -21.98
CA ALA A 69 -10.10 -1.46 -22.19
C ALA A 69 -10.10 -2.75 -23.03
N ASP A 70 -8.98 -3.04 -23.69
CA ASP A 70 -8.85 -4.23 -24.54
C ASP A 70 -8.87 -5.55 -23.73
N PHE A 71 -8.61 -5.46 -22.43
CA PHE A 71 -8.62 -6.57 -21.47
C PHE A 71 -8.91 -6.07 -20.05
N ALA A 72 -9.29 -6.97 -19.15
CA ALA A 72 -9.49 -6.65 -17.74
C ALA A 72 -8.14 -6.40 -17.04
N PHE A 73 -8.01 -5.30 -16.32
CA PHE A 73 -6.74 -4.82 -15.77
C PHE A 73 -6.80 -4.60 -14.26
N GLN A 74 -5.62 -4.58 -13.64
CA GLN A 74 -5.39 -4.51 -12.20
C GLN A 74 -4.74 -3.20 -11.74
N GLY A 75 -4.26 -2.39 -12.68
CA GLY A 75 -3.73 -1.07 -12.42
C GLY A 75 -3.91 -0.18 -13.62
N ILE A 76 -4.05 1.12 -13.39
CA ILE A 76 -4.17 2.13 -14.43
C ILE A 76 -3.49 3.42 -13.98
N ALA A 77 -2.84 4.12 -14.91
CA ALA A 77 -2.23 5.42 -14.67
C ALA A 77 -2.51 6.35 -15.85
N PRO A 78 -3.13 7.52 -15.64
CA PRO A 78 -3.24 8.53 -16.68
C PRO A 78 -1.92 9.26 -16.89
N HIS A 79 -1.69 9.72 -18.12
CA HIS A 79 -0.57 10.59 -18.47
C HIS A 79 -0.95 11.55 -19.60
N TRP A 80 -0.43 12.76 -19.56
CA TRP A 80 -0.75 13.83 -20.52
C TRP A 80 0.49 14.68 -20.81
N ASP A 81 0.43 15.54 -21.81
CA ASP A 81 1.58 16.36 -22.22
C ASP A 81 1.87 17.47 -21.19
N ILE A 82 3.12 17.92 -21.08
CA ILE A 82 3.54 18.94 -20.11
C ILE A 82 2.87 20.32 -20.29
N ALA A 83 2.30 20.60 -21.47
CA ALA A 83 1.84 21.93 -21.86
C ALA A 83 0.71 22.50 -20.98
N GLU A 84 0.95 23.73 -20.51
CA GLU A 84 0.07 24.75 -19.91
C GLU A 84 -0.78 24.47 -18.68
N ASN A 85 -1.00 23.22 -18.24
CA ASN A 85 -1.83 22.94 -17.05
C ASN A 85 -1.05 22.39 -15.84
N PRO A 86 -0.17 23.18 -15.19
CA PRO A 86 0.46 22.78 -13.94
C PRO A 86 -0.62 22.68 -12.85
N GLY A 87 -0.92 21.47 -12.38
CA GLY A 87 -1.97 21.22 -11.39
C GLY A 87 -3.27 20.63 -11.94
N ALA A 88 -3.28 20.20 -13.21
CA ALA A 88 -4.39 19.42 -13.76
C ALA A 88 -4.71 18.18 -12.90
N GLY A 89 -5.99 17.84 -12.88
CA GLY A 89 -6.50 16.66 -12.19
C GLY A 89 -7.47 15.87 -13.04
N ILE A 90 -7.55 14.58 -12.75
CA ILE A 90 -8.46 13.63 -13.38
C ILE A 90 -9.29 13.01 -12.28
N GLU A 91 -10.61 13.14 -12.39
CA GLU A 91 -11.54 12.32 -11.65
C GLU A 91 -11.70 10.99 -12.41
N LEU A 92 -11.43 9.86 -11.75
CA LEU A 92 -11.39 8.54 -12.36
C LEU A 92 -12.31 7.57 -11.61
N SER A 93 -13.20 6.90 -12.34
CA SER A 93 -13.99 5.78 -11.85
C SER A 93 -13.75 4.55 -12.71
N LEU A 94 -13.72 3.37 -12.07
CA LEU A 94 -13.45 2.10 -12.72
C LEU A 94 -14.65 1.17 -12.58
N SER A 95 -14.81 0.25 -13.52
CA SER A 95 -15.88 -0.76 -13.48
C SER A 95 -15.45 -2.05 -14.15
N ALA A 96 -15.87 -3.19 -13.59
CA ALA A 96 -15.68 -4.50 -14.20
C ALA A 96 -16.72 -4.81 -15.28
N ASP A 97 -17.94 -4.26 -15.17
CA ASP A 97 -19.11 -4.62 -15.99
C ASP A 97 -19.72 -3.44 -16.78
N GLY A 98 -19.21 -2.22 -16.57
CA GLY A 98 -19.71 -0.98 -17.18
C GLY A 98 -20.97 -0.43 -16.52
N VAL A 99 -21.49 -1.11 -15.48
CA VAL A 99 -22.74 -0.77 -14.78
C VAL A 99 -22.45 -0.32 -13.36
N ASN A 100 -21.65 -1.08 -12.62
CA ASN A 100 -21.27 -0.81 -11.23
C ASN A 100 -19.91 -0.11 -11.21
N TRP A 101 -19.89 1.12 -10.73
CA TRP A 101 -18.70 1.99 -10.75
C TRP A 101 -18.16 2.19 -9.35
N THR A 102 -16.83 2.25 -9.22
CA THR A 102 -16.18 2.70 -7.99
C THR A 102 -16.50 4.15 -7.71
N ASP A 103 -16.40 4.53 -6.43
CA ASP A 103 -16.35 5.94 -6.07
C ASP A 103 -15.23 6.64 -6.85
N PRO A 104 -15.44 7.90 -7.29
CA PRO A 104 -14.44 8.60 -8.06
C PRO A 104 -13.17 8.86 -7.26
N VAL A 105 -12.03 8.60 -7.89
CA VAL A 105 -10.71 8.85 -7.35
C VAL A 105 -10.13 10.09 -8.03
N TRP A 106 -9.72 11.06 -7.23
CA TRP A 106 -8.96 12.21 -7.73
C TRP A 106 -7.50 11.82 -7.97
N VAL A 107 -7.02 12.06 -9.20
CA VAL A 107 -5.66 11.78 -9.65
C VAL A 107 -5.04 13.08 -10.12
N VAL A 108 -3.96 13.49 -9.46
CA VAL A 108 -3.12 14.63 -9.88
C VAL A 108 -1.77 14.12 -10.35
N GLU A 109 -0.96 15.02 -10.91
CA GLU A 109 0.43 14.74 -11.26
C GLU A 109 1.19 14.13 -10.06
N SER A 110 1.76 12.94 -10.28
CA SER A 110 2.66 12.27 -9.35
C SER A 110 4.09 12.72 -9.64
N SER A 111 4.60 13.57 -8.75
CA SER A 111 6.04 13.86 -8.69
C SER A 111 6.66 12.99 -7.59
N ASP A 112 7.18 11.83 -7.99
CA ASP A 112 7.98 10.98 -7.11
C ASP A 112 9.40 11.55 -6.92
N GLY A 113 9.71 12.76 -7.42
CA GLY A 113 11.07 13.31 -7.36
C GLY A 113 12.09 12.42 -8.10
N GLY A 114 11.67 11.65 -9.08
CA GLY A 114 12.54 10.70 -9.77
C GLY A 114 13.39 11.30 -10.88
N ARG A 115 13.90 10.41 -11.72
CA ARG A 115 14.45 10.71 -13.05
C ARG A 115 13.39 11.43 -13.89
N PRO A 116 13.82 12.22 -14.90
CA PRO A 116 12.88 12.78 -15.85
C PRO A 116 12.03 11.68 -16.47
N ASP A 117 10.72 11.88 -16.45
CA ASP A 117 9.80 10.97 -17.10
C ASP A 117 9.97 11.03 -18.63
N ARG A 118 9.59 9.94 -19.30
CA ARG A 118 9.72 9.83 -20.76
C ARG A 118 8.88 10.90 -21.48
N GLU A 119 9.36 11.26 -22.66
CA GLU A 119 8.58 11.98 -23.68
C GLU A 119 8.04 13.36 -23.26
N GLY A 120 8.55 13.96 -22.17
CA GLY A 120 8.07 15.26 -21.72
C GLY A 120 6.59 15.24 -21.31
N ARG A 121 6.16 14.11 -20.74
CA ARG A 121 4.80 13.90 -20.26
C ARG A 121 4.71 14.08 -18.74
N ARG A 122 3.52 14.41 -18.26
CA ARG A 122 3.12 14.32 -16.86
C ARG A 122 2.43 12.99 -16.64
N PHE A 123 2.66 12.40 -15.47
CA PHE A 123 2.08 11.13 -15.09
C PHE A 123 1.28 11.30 -13.82
N GLY A 124 0.03 10.85 -13.81
CA GLY A 124 -0.76 10.72 -12.61
C GLY A 124 -0.35 9.47 -11.83
N ARG A 125 -0.69 9.41 -10.55
CA ARG A 125 -0.39 8.22 -9.74
C ARG A 125 -0.98 6.93 -10.31
N LEU A 126 -0.32 5.82 -10.03
CA LEU A 126 -0.85 4.48 -10.29
C LEU A 126 -2.07 4.23 -9.40
N VAL A 127 -3.21 3.94 -10.03
CA VAL A 127 -4.46 3.58 -9.36
C VAL A 127 -4.66 2.07 -9.47
N PRO A 128 -4.64 1.33 -8.35
CA PRO A 128 -5.01 -0.09 -8.36
C PRO A 128 -6.46 -0.26 -8.83
N ALA A 129 -6.68 -1.32 -9.60
CA ALA A 129 -7.97 -1.71 -10.13
C ALA A 129 -8.25 -3.16 -9.72
N ASN A 130 -9.48 -3.46 -9.33
CA ASN A 130 -9.88 -4.84 -9.05
C ASN A 130 -10.49 -5.46 -10.31
N TRP A 131 -9.65 -5.85 -11.26
CA TRP A 131 -10.06 -6.44 -12.55
C TRP A 131 -11.10 -5.58 -13.31
N ALA A 132 -10.83 -4.28 -13.42
CA ALA A 132 -11.70 -3.37 -14.17
C ALA A 132 -11.54 -3.60 -15.68
N SER A 133 -12.62 -3.40 -16.44
CA SER A 133 -12.62 -3.43 -17.90
C SER A 133 -13.10 -2.13 -18.52
N PHE A 134 -13.72 -1.26 -17.72
CA PHE A 134 -14.30 0.00 -18.13
C PHE A 134 -13.73 1.13 -17.30
N VAL A 135 -13.44 2.23 -17.97
CA VAL A 135 -12.88 3.44 -17.39
C VAL A 135 -13.85 4.58 -17.68
N ARG A 136 -14.08 5.40 -16.67
CA ARG A 136 -14.83 6.65 -16.77
C ARG A 136 -14.00 7.75 -16.16
N TYR A 137 -13.88 8.88 -16.85
CA TYR A 137 -13.11 10.00 -16.32
C TYR A 137 -13.69 11.36 -16.67
N ARG A 138 -13.26 12.35 -15.90
CA ARG A 138 -13.37 13.78 -16.19
C ARG A 138 -12.03 14.43 -15.94
N ALA A 139 -11.64 15.34 -16.82
CA ALA A 139 -10.38 16.06 -16.71
C ALA A 139 -10.64 17.52 -16.35
N TYR A 140 -9.74 18.08 -15.54
CA TYR A 140 -9.85 19.42 -14.97
C TYR A 140 -8.51 20.13 -15.05
N ASP A 141 -8.55 21.44 -15.21
CA ASP A 141 -7.39 22.30 -15.06
C ASP A 141 -7.01 22.50 -13.58
N ALA A 142 -5.99 23.32 -13.35
CA ALA A 142 -5.46 23.61 -12.02
C ALA A 142 -6.41 24.42 -11.12
N GLN A 143 -7.46 25.00 -11.68
CA GLN A 143 -8.51 25.72 -10.97
C GLN A 143 -9.71 24.81 -10.66
N GLY A 144 -9.65 23.53 -11.04
CA GLY A 144 -10.77 22.60 -10.89
C GLY A 144 -11.88 22.83 -11.90
N VAL A 145 -11.61 23.53 -13.01
CA VAL A 145 -12.56 23.75 -14.09
C VAL A 145 -12.38 22.63 -15.12
N PRO A 146 -13.48 22.03 -15.63
CA PRO A 146 -13.39 21.02 -16.68
C PRO A 146 -12.58 21.49 -17.89
N ALA A 147 -11.59 20.70 -18.28
CA ALA A 147 -10.65 21.04 -19.34
C ALA A 147 -10.15 19.80 -20.08
N THR A 148 -9.81 19.95 -21.37
CA THR A 148 -9.11 18.89 -22.11
C THR A 148 -7.64 18.89 -21.72
N LEU A 149 -7.06 17.70 -21.59
CA LEU A 149 -5.63 17.55 -21.32
C LEU A 149 -4.95 17.08 -22.61
N PRO A 150 -4.08 17.91 -23.22
CA PRO A 150 -3.42 17.55 -24.46
C PRO A 150 -2.68 16.21 -24.35
N GLY A 151 -2.93 15.35 -25.34
CA GLY A 151 -2.32 14.03 -25.39
C GLY A 151 -2.75 13.09 -24.26
N LEU A 152 -3.87 13.34 -23.56
CA LEU A 152 -4.32 12.47 -22.47
C LEU A 152 -4.40 11.01 -22.93
N ALA A 153 -3.77 10.16 -22.16
CA ALA A 153 -3.78 8.73 -22.36
C ALA A 153 -3.80 8.01 -21.02
N PHE A 154 -4.24 6.76 -21.04
CA PHE A 154 -4.31 5.88 -19.88
C PHE A 154 -3.55 4.60 -20.20
N SER A 155 -2.50 4.34 -19.45
CA SER A 155 -1.81 3.05 -19.45
C SER A 155 -2.44 2.14 -18.41
N TYR A 156 -2.85 0.93 -18.79
CA TYR A 156 -3.47 -0.04 -17.89
C TYR A 156 -2.79 -1.41 -17.98
N PHE A 157 -2.76 -2.14 -16.87
CA PHE A 157 -1.83 -3.25 -16.66
C PHE A 157 -2.49 -4.47 -16.01
N ASP A 158 -2.08 -5.67 -16.43
CA ASP A 158 -2.32 -6.95 -15.75
C ASP A 158 -0.97 -7.57 -15.36
N ALA A 159 -0.74 -7.68 -14.06
CA ALA A 159 0.47 -8.25 -13.46
C ALA A 159 0.17 -9.54 -12.66
N ALA A 160 -0.94 -10.24 -12.98
CA ALA A 160 -1.32 -11.50 -12.36
C ALA A 160 -0.31 -12.62 -12.63
N ASN A 161 0.40 -12.54 -13.75
CA ASN A 161 1.33 -13.57 -14.19
C ASN A 161 2.63 -13.49 -13.38
N GLY A 162 2.61 -13.98 -12.15
CA GLY A 162 3.79 -14.07 -11.31
C GLY A 162 3.48 -14.81 -10.02
N PRO A 163 4.47 -14.94 -9.11
CA PRO A 163 4.23 -15.58 -7.84
C PRO A 163 3.16 -14.82 -7.05
N THR A 164 2.38 -15.60 -6.31
CA THR A 164 1.37 -15.12 -5.36
C THR A 164 2.02 -14.71 -4.04
N MET A 165 1.31 -13.93 -3.22
CA MET A 165 1.75 -13.66 -1.84
C MET A 165 2.08 -14.92 -1.05
N ILE A 166 1.31 -16.00 -1.20
CA ILE A 166 1.53 -17.25 -0.46
C ILE A 166 2.89 -17.88 -0.82
N GLU A 167 3.34 -17.71 -2.05
CA GLU A 167 4.60 -18.28 -2.54
C GLU A 167 5.82 -17.43 -2.17
N ALA A 168 5.64 -16.09 -2.07
CA ALA A 168 6.74 -15.15 -1.89
C ALA A 168 6.90 -14.63 -0.44
N ALA A 169 5.85 -14.62 0.37
CA ALA A 169 5.85 -13.96 1.68
C ALA A 169 6.96 -14.46 2.61
N GLN A 170 7.72 -13.51 3.17
CA GLN A 170 8.78 -13.71 4.14
C GLN A 170 8.84 -12.50 5.08
N PRO A 171 7.89 -12.39 6.03
CA PRO A 171 7.75 -11.19 6.82
C PRO A 171 8.93 -11.00 7.79
N ALA A 172 9.46 -9.78 7.85
CA ALA A 172 10.61 -9.39 8.67
C ALA A 172 10.15 -8.88 10.05
N LEU A 173 9.66 -9.79 10.89
CA LEU A 173 8.96 -9.46 12.14
C LEU A 173 9.87 -9.26 13.37
N THR A 174 11.18 -9.52 13.25
CA THR A 174 12.10 -9.47 14.41
C THR A 174 13.38 -8.72 14.07
N PRO A 175 13.34 -7.38 14.10
CA PRO A 175 14.48 -6.55 13.70
C PRO A 175 15.78 -6.92 14.39
N SER A 176 16.86 -6.99 13.62
CA SER A 176 18.21 -7.21 14.12
C SER A 176 19.25 -6.56 13.20
N LEU A 177 20.53 -6.56 13.60
CA LEU A 177 21.59 -6.03 12.75
C LEU A 177 21.96 -6.98 11.59
N ALA A 178 21.45 -8.22 11.60
CA ALA A 178 21.60 -9.13 10.46
C ALA A 178 20.83 -8.59 9.25
N ARG A 179 21.19 -9.04 8.04
CA ARG A 179 20.44 -8.72 6.84
C ARG A 179 19.00 -9.26 7.00
N PRO A 180 17.94 -8.43 6.82
CA PRO A 180 16.57 -8.90 6.91
C PRO A 180 16.26 -9.96 5.84
N PRO A 181 15.20 -10.76 6.02
CA PRO A 181 14.67 -11.58 4.94
C PRO A 181 14.12 -10.65 3.86
N ILE A 182 14.92 -10.47 2.80
CA ILE A 182 14.56 -9.66 1.65
C ILE A 182 14.03 -10.60 0.57
N ILE A 183 12.78 -10.40 0.16
CA ILE A 183 12.18 -11.03 -1.00
C ILE A 183 12.89 -10.46 -2.23
N SER A 184 13.74 -11.29 -2.84
CA SER A 184 14.54 -10.89 -4.00
C SER A 184 13.68 -10.57 -5.21
N ARG A 185 14.27 -9.86 -6.18
CA ARG A 185 13.64 -9.57 -7.48
C ARG A 185 13.05 -10.79 -8.16
N SER A 186 13.80 -11.89 -8.19
CA SER A 186 13.31 -13.16 -8.74
C SER A 186 12.14 -13.78 -7.94
N ALA A 187 12.11 -13.59 -6.62
CA ALA A 187 11.11 -14.18 -5.75
C ALA A 187 9.75 -13.47 -5.84
N TRP A 188 9.72 -12.15 -6.04
CA TRP A 188 8.47 -11.42 -6.29
C TRP A 188 8.07 -11.38 -7.78
N GLY A 189 8.90 -11.92 -8.67
CA GLY A 189 8.61 -12.04 -10.09
C GLY A 189 8.91 -10.77 -10.89
N ALA A 190 10.05 -10.12 -10.61
CA ALA A 190 10.56 -9.03 -11.43
C ALA A 190 10.88 -9.51 -12.84
N ASP A 191 10.25 -8.91 -13.84
CA ASP A 191 10.67 -9.08 -15.24
C ASP A 191 11.91 -8.22 -15.51
N GLU A 192 13.08 -8.83 -15.34
CA GLU A 192 14.38 -8.19 -15.58
C GLU A 192 14.55 -7.63 -16.99
N SER A 193 13.78 -8.12 -17.98
CA SER A 193 13.86 -7.61 -19.35
C SER A 193 13.42 -6.15 -19.46
N LEU A 194 12.54 -5.69 -18.56
CA LEU A 194 12.07 -4.30 -18.51
C LEU A 194 13.17 -3.30 -18.16
N ARG A 195 14.32 -3.77 -17.61
CA ARG A 195 15.48 -2.91 -17.36
C ARG A 195 16.26 -2.54 -18.62
N PHE A 196 16.02 -3.23 -19.72
CA PHE A 196 16.79 -3.09 -20.95
C PHE A 196 15.94 -2.45 -22.05
N ASN A 197 16.57 -1.58 -22.84
CA ASN A 197 15.95 -1.07 -24.06
C ASN A 197 16.05 -2.09 -25.21
N GLU A 198 15.41 -1.77 -26.33
CA GLU A 198 15.38 -2.60 -27.55
C GLU A 198 16.77 -2.98 -28.10
N ARG A 199 17.82 -2.25 -27.71
CA ARG A 199 19.21 -2.53 -28.11
C ARG A 199 19.94 -3.44 -27.11
N GLY A 200 19.24 -3.99 -26.13
CA GLY A 200 19.79 -4.84 -25.08
C GLY A 200 20.72 -4.10 -24.11
N ARG A 201 20.59 -2.76 -24.00
CA ARG A 201 21.34 -1.96 -23.03
C ARG A 201 20.45 -1.60 -21.87
N GLU A 202 20.99 -1.62 -20.65
CA GLU A 202 20.24 -1.11 -19.48
C GLU A 202 19.80 0.34 -19.76
N THR A 203 18.49 0.58 -19.67
CA THR A 203 17.89 1.90 -19.83
C THR A 203 18.39 2.83 -18.73
N TRP A 204 18.59 2.29 -17.53
CA TRP A 204 19.20 2.96 -16.39
C TRP A 204 20.30 2.09 -15.79
N PRO A 205 21.55 2.26 -16.24
CA PRO A 205 22.71 1.60 -15.65
C PRO A 205 22.85 1.90 -14.17
N VAL A 206 23.28 0.90 -13.40
CA VAL A 206 23.49 1.07 -11.95
C VAL A 206 24.69 1.96 -11.68
N GLU A 207 24.49 2.93 -10.79
CA GLU A 207 25.54 3.73 -10.16
C GLU A 207 25.52 3.44 -8.66
N TYR A 208 26.69 3.44 -8.01
CA TYR A 208 26.80 3.15 -6.59
C TYR A 208 27.30 4.35 -5.81
N GLN A 209 26.65 4.65 -4.69
CA GLN A 209 27.11 5.63 -3.70
C GLN A 209 26.89 5.11 -2.28
N ALA A 210 27.81 5.44 -1.38
CA ALA A 210 27.64 5.11 0.03
C ALA A 210 26.42 5.82 0.61
N VAL A 211 25.61 5.08 1.38
CA VAL A 211 24.44 5.61 2.06
C VAL A 211 24.88 6.57 3.17
N GLN A 212 24.36 7.79 3.13
CA GLN A 212 24.50 8.85 4.13
C GLN A 212 23.17 9.14 4.82
N HIS A 213 22.07 8.94 4.09
CA HIS A 213 20.70 9.12 4.57
C HIS A 213 19.78 8.00 4.09
N VAL A 214 18.69 7.75 4.82
CA VAL A 214 17.58 6.91 4.36
C VAL A 214 16.36 7.79 4.22
N VAL A 215 15.69 7.73 3.06
CA VAL A 215 14.47 8.48 2.78
C VAL A 215 13.28 7.52 2.79
N ILE A 216 12.30 7.79 3.66
CA ILE A 216 11.08 7.01 3.78
C ILE A 216 10.01 7.59 2.87
N HIS A 217 9.41 6.72 2.08
CA HIS A 217 8.35 7.02 1.12
C HIS A 217 7.10 6.21 1.42
N HIS A 218 5.98 6.65 0.88
CA HIS A 218 4.86 5.79 0.52
C HIS A 218 4.84 5.59 -1.01
N THR A 219 4.05 4.65 -1.50
CA THR A 219 3.84 4.46 -2.95
C THR A 219 2.65 5.27 -3.49
N ASP A 220 1.86 5.91 -2.61
CA ASP A 220 0.56 6.57 -2.90
C ASP A 220 -0.41 5.71 -3.73
N THR A 221 -0.24 4.40 -3.62
CA THR A 221 -1.19 3.40 -4.09
C THR A 221 -2.12 3.07 -2.93
N THR A 222 -3.39 2.79 -3.18
CA THR A 222 -4.21 2.10 -2.15
C THR A 222 -3.54 0.77 -1.78
N ASN A 223 -3.74 0.31 -0.55
CA ASN A 223 -3.18 -0.97 -0.12
C ASN A 223 -3.69 -2.07 -1.06
N PHE A 224 -2.76 -2.85 -1.61
CA PHE A 224 -3.09 -4.01 -2.41
C PHE A 224 -3.47 -5.17 -1.49
N GLU A 225 -4.51 -5.93 -1.85
CA GLU A 225 -4.77 -7.22 -1.18
C GLU A 225 -3.61 -8.20 -1.42
N ASP A 226 -2.99 -8.14 -2.61
CA ASP A 226 -1.77 -8.86 -2.98
C ASP A 226 -0.61 -7.86 -3.19
N PRO A 227 0.24 -7.62 -2.16
CA PRO A 227 1.42 -6.76 -2.28
C PRO A 227 2.42 -7.16 -3.38
N VAL A 228 2.58 -8.45 -3.69
CA VAL A 228 3.53 -8.92 -4.69
C VAL A 228 3.05 -8.57 -6.11
N LEU A 229 1.75 -8.69 -6.36
CA LEU A 229 1.11 -8.17 -7.56
C LEU A 229 1.25 -6.64 -7.63
N GLY A 230 0.96 -5.95 -6.52
CA GLY A 230 1.11 -4.49 -6.42
C GLY A 230 2.53 -4.02 -6.74
N LEU A 231 3.54 -4.75 -6.26
CA LEU A 231 4.94 -4.48 -6.53
C LEU A 231 5.28 -4.60 -8.02
N ARG A 232 4.75 -5.62 -8.71
CA ARG A 232 4.90 -5.77 -10.17
C ARG A 232 4.23 -4.64 -10.95
N LEU A 233 3.08 -4.14 -10.49
CA LEU A 233 2.43 -2.96 -11.09
C LEU A 233 3.28 -1.70 -10.92
N ILE A 234 3.79 -1.44 -9.72
CA ILE A 234 4.70 -0.31 -9.45
C ILE A 234 5.97 -0.42 -10.31
N TYR A 235 6.54 -1.62 -10.40
CA TYR A 235 7.73 -1.86 -11.22
C TYR A 235 7.48 -1.54 -12.69
N TYR A 236 6.39 -2.07 -13.28
CA TYR A 236 6.04 -1.78 -14.66
C TYR A 236 5.77 -0.29 -14.89
N TYR A 237 5.04 0.34 -13.97
CA TYR A 237 4.74 1.76 -14.02
C TYR A 237 6.02 2.61 -14.05
N HIS A 238 7.01 2.32 -13.19
CA HIS A 238 8.27 3.07 -13.17
C HIS A 238 9.14 2.73 -14.39
N ALA A 239 9.34 1.44 -14.67
CA ALA A 239 10.27 0.98 -15.69
C ALA A 239 9.81 1.35 -17.10
N VAL A 240 8.52 1.14 -17.41
CA VAL A 240 7.97 1.24 -18.76
C VAL A 240 7.13 2.51 -18.93
N THR A 241 6.10 2.69 -18.09
CA THR A 241 5.13 3.79 -18.26
C THR A 241 5.81 5.14 -18.10
N ARG A 242 6.54 5.35 -17.00
CA ARG A 242 7.38 6.55 -16.79
C ARG A 242 8.70 6.49 -17.57
N GLY A 243 9.12 5.30 -17.99
CA GLY A 243 10.31 5.08 -18.82
C GLY A 243 11.64 5.16 -18.07
N TRP A 244 11.65 4.96 -16.76
CA TRP A 244 12.87 5.03 -15.96
C TRP A 244 13.80 3.83 -16.17
N GLY A 245 13.25 2.69 -16.60
CA GLY A 245 13.99 1.44 -16.75
C GLY A 245 14.21 0.65 -15.45
N ASP A 246 13.77 1.12 -14.29
CA ASP A 246 13.67 0.28 -13.08
C ASP A 246 12.74 0.93 -12.04
N ILE A 247 12.43 0.19 -10.98
CA ILE A 247 11.75 0.75 -9.81
C ILE A 247 12.65 1.76 -9.08
N GLY A 248 12.04 2.84 -8.58
CA GLY A 248 12.78 4.01 -8.06
C GLY A 248 13.31 3.85 -6.64
N TYR A 249 12.66 3.01 -5.83
CA TYR A 249 13.02 2.76 -4.43
C TYR A 249 14.03 1.61 -4.34
N ASN A 250 14.99 1.67 -3.41
CA ASN A 250 15.93 0.58 -3.15
C ASN A 250 15.24 -0.63 -2.53
N TYR A 251 14.31 -0.38 -1.61
CA TYR A 251 13.48 -1.40 -0.97
C TYR A 251 12.04 -0.95 -0.87
N LEU A 252 11.12 -1.91 -0.76
CA LEU A 252 9.73 -1.65 -0.43
C LEU A 252 9.28 -2.51 0.75
N VAL A 253 8.32 -2.03 1.53
CA VAL A 253 7.76 -2.74 2.68
C VAL A 253 6.24 -2.73 2.60
N ASP A 254 5.60 -3.89 2.78
CA ASP A 254 4.14 -4.00 2.80
C ASP A 254 3.56 -4.03 4.22
N PHE A 255 2.23 -3.99 4.31
CA PHE A 255 1.50 -4.00 5.58
C PHE A 255 1.65 -5.30 6.38
N MET A 256 2.25 -6.35 5.80
CA MET A 256 2.53 -7.62 6.46
C MET A 256 4.00 -7.70 6.93
N GLY A 257 4.78 -6.63 6.76
CA GLY A 257 6.19 -6.59 7.16
C GLY A 257 7.13 -7.31 6.21
N ASN A 258 6.68 -7.70 5.01
CA ASN A 258 7.59 -8.22 4.00
C ASN A 258 8.47 -7.09 3.47
N VAL A 259 9.76 -7.38 3.27
CA VAL A 259 10.72 -6.45 2.67
C VAL A 259 11.07 -6.95 1.27
N TYR A 260 10.88 -6.11 0.26
CA TYR A 260 11.14 -6.44 -1.13
C TYR A 260 12.38 -5.72 -1.64
N GLU A 261 13.22 -6.44 -2.40
CA GLU A 261 14.28 -5.83 -3.19
C GLU A 261 13.66 -5.00 -4.32
N GLY A 262 13.86 -3.69 -4.29
CA GLY A 262 13.44 -2.76 -5.32
C GLY A 262 14.52 -2.60 -6.38
N ARG A 263 15.11 -1.41 -6.48
CA ARG A 263 16.15 -1.02 -7.44
C ARG A 263 17.26 -2.07 -7.47
N PHE A 264 17.59 -2.56 -8.67
CA PHE A 264 18.67 -3.52 -8.82
C PHE A 264 19.99 -2.93 -8.29
N GLY A 265 20.64 -3.66 -7.37
CA GLY A 265 21.92 -3.27 -6.77
C GLY A 265 21.89 -2.94 -5.27
N GLY A 266 20.72 -3.00 -4.62
CA GLY A 266 20.59 -2.86 -3.15
C GLY A 266 20.69 -1.42 -2.65
N GLU A 267 21.00 -1.23 -1.35
CA GLU A 267 20.92 0.08 -0.68
C GLU A 267 21.89 1.14 -1.23
N THR A 268 23.00 0.71 -1.84
CA THR A 268 24.01 1.64 -2.38
C THR A 268 23.77 2.00 -3.84
N ALA A 269 22.85 1.31 -4.53
CA ALA A 269 22.47 1.69 -5.87
C ALA A 269 21.75 3.04 -5.82
N VAL A 270 22.20 4.02 -6.60
CA VAL A 270 21.52 5.31 -6.72
C VAL A 270 20.11 5.05 -7.27
N GLY A 271 19.11 5.44 -6.48
CA GLY A 271 17.70 5.30 -6.81
C GLY A 271 17.14 6.46 -7.61
N SER A 272 15.82 6.51 -7.69
CA SER A 272 15.03 7.53 -8.40
C SER A 272 13.76 7.79 -7.61
N HIS A 273 13.94 8.18 -6.34
CA HIS A 273 12.88 8.35 -5.35
C HIS A 273 12.84 9.75 -4.73
N ALA A 274 13.91 10.54 -4.81
CA ALA A 274 13.94 11.92 -4.29
C ALA A 274 14.91 12.80 -5.11
N LEU A 275 14.38 13.82 -5.78
CA LEU A 275 15.12 14.54 -6.81
C LEU A 275 16.21 15.36 -6.14
N GLN A 276 17.46 15.25 -6.62
CA GLN A 276 18.70 15.78 -6.01
C GLN A 276 19.22 15.00 -4.79
N TYR A 277 18.39 14.17 -4.17
CA TYR A 277 18.72 13.44 -2.94
C TYR A 277 18.94 11.93 -3.16
N ASN A 278 18.70 11.42 -4.37
CA ASN A 278 19.01 10.04 -4.76
C ASN A 278 20.49 9.66 -4.50
N TRP A 279 21.42 10.60 -4.75
CA TRP A 279 22.85 10.38 -4.54
C TRP A 279 23.20 10.44 -3.05
N GLY A 280 23.61 9.29 -2.51
CA GLY A 280 23.98 9.16 -1.11
C GLY A 280 22.81 8.86 -0.19
N SER A 281 21.64 8.51 -0.73
CA SER A 281 20.55 7.99 0.09
C SER A 281 20.02 6.65 -0.43
N ALA A 282 19.43 5.89 0.50
CA ALA A 282 18.62 4.73 0.17
C ALA A 282 17.13 5.09 0.35
N GLY A 283 16.33 4.88 -0.70
CA GLY A 283 14.89 5.09 -0.67
C GLY A 283 14.14 3.82 -0.28
N ILE A 284 13.26 3.93 0.72
CA ILE A 284 12.42 2.81 1.20
C ILE A 284 10.96 3.19 1.04
N GLY A 285 10.25 2.49 0.14
CA GLY A 285 8.83 2.73 -0.15
C GLY A 285 7.90 1.85 0.67
N THR A 286 7.05 2.45 1.49
CA THR A 286 5.95 1.75 2.15
C THR A 286 4.78 1.60 1.20
N MET A 287 4.34 0.37 0.95
CA MET A 287 3.29 0.06 -0.02
C MET A 287 1.93 0.47 0.54
N GLY A 288 1.40 1.61 0.09
CA GLY A 288 0.18 2.20 0.61
C GLY A 288 0.16 3.72 0.49
N ARG A 289 -0.84 4.36 1.14
CA ARG A 289 -1.02 5.82 1.18
C ARG A 289 -0.67 6.47 2.51
N TYR A 290 -1.00 5.84 3.64
CA TYR A 290 -0.63 6.29 4.99
C TYR A 290 -0.85 7.79 5.28
N PHE A 291 -1.90 8.38 4.71
CA PHE A 291 -2.33 9.72 5.10
C PHE A 291 -2.99 9.65 6.46
N ASN A 292 -3.97 8.76 6.60
CA ASN A 292 -4.74 8.53 7.82
C ASN A 292 -4.75 7.04 8.21
N GLU A 293 -4.28 6.18 7.31
CA GLU A 293 -4.22 4.74 7.50
C GLU A 293 -3.13 4.39 8.53
N PRO A 294 -3.42 3.52 9.50
CA PRO A 294 -2.44 3.15 10.51
C PRO A 294 -1.29 2.34 9.88
N VAL A 295 -0.10 2.50 10.46
CA VAL A 295 1.05 1.64 10.17
C VAL A 295 0.94 0.39 11.03
N THR A 296 0.88 -0.78 10.40
CA THR A 296 0.76 -2.05 11.12
C THR A 296 2.04 -2.35 11.92
N PRO A 297 1.95 -3.08 13.05
CA PRO A 297 3.13 -3.54 13.79
C PRO A 297 4.13 -4.34 12.92
N GLU A 298 3.61 -5.12 11.98
CA GLU A 298 4.41 -5.92 11.05
C GLU A 298 5.17 -5.01 10.07
N MET A 299 4.50 -4.01 9.47
CA MET A 299 5.18 -3.02 8.63
C MET A 299 6.23 -2.27 9.43
N ARG A 300 5.92 -1.83 10.65
CA ARG A 300 6.89 -1.14 11.52
C ARG A 300 8.13 -2.01 11.76
N SER A 301 7.94 -3.32 11.97
CA SER A 301 9.04 -4.28 12.14
C SER A 301 9.88 -4.41 10.86
N GLY A 302 9.23 -4.67 9.72
CA GLY A 302 9.93 -4.78 8.44
C GLY A 302 10.71 -3.50 8.08
N LEU A 303 10.06 -2.35 8.25
CA LEU A 303 10.63 -1.02 8.01
C LEU A 303 11.81 -0.71 8.93
N THR A 304 11.70 -1.04 10.23
CA THR A 304 12.79 -0.89 11.19
C THR A 304 13.99 -1.74 10.78
N TRP A 305 13.77 -3.01 10.44
CA TRP A 305 14.84 -3.93 10.11
C TRP A 305 15.58 -3.52 8.83
N ILE A 306 14.86 -3.19 7.76
CA ILE A 306 15.50 -2.78 6.51
C ILE A 306 16.18 -1.41 6.62
N THR A 307 15.61 -0.48 7.39
CA THR A 307 16.24 0.82 7.66
C THR A 307 17.51 0.65 8.47
N ALA A 308 17.49 -0.16 9.52
CA ALA A 308 18.69 -0.47 10.32
C ALA A 308 19.78 -1.15 9.48
N TRP A 309 19.40 -2.06 8.58
CA TRP A 309 20.34 -2.64 7.62
C TRP A 309 20.93 -1.57 6.70
N ALA A 310 20.10 -0.73 6.06
CA ALA A 310 20.57 0.28 5.12
C ALA A 310 21.43 1.38 5.77
N SER A 311 21.13 1.76 7.01
CA SER A 311 21.83 2.80 7.77
C SER A 311 22.83 2.26 8.81
N ARG A 312 23.20 0.97 8.74
CA ARG A 312 24.00 0.24 9.75
C ARG A 312 25.35 0.87 10.14
N SER A 313 25.85 1.81 9.34
CA SER A 313 27.12 2.52 9.57
C SER A 313 26.93 4.00 9.92
N LEU A 314 25.69 4.42 10.18
CA LEU A 314 25.29 5.79 10.46
C LEU A 314 24.71 5.89 11.88
N ASP A 315 24.62 7.11 12.40
CA ASP A 315 23.85 7.42 13.61
C ASP A 315 22.40 7.76 13.22
N PRO A 316 21.41 6.90 13.56
CA PRO A 316 20.00 7.11 13.22
C PRO A 316 19.37 8.37 13.82
N LEU A 317 19.92 8.88 14.92
CA LEU A 317 19.40 10.03 15.66
C LEU A 317 20.09 11.34 15.25
N ALA A 318 21.19 11.26 14.50
CA ALA A 318 21.91 12.44 14.03
C ALA A 318 21.14 13.22 12.95
N THR A 319 21.55 14.49 12.78
CA THR A 319 21.04 15.38 11.73
C THR A 319 22.18 16.00 10.90
N PRO A 320 23.00 15.19 10.23
CA PRO A 320 24.11 15.72 9.43
C PRO A 320 23.61 16.55 8.24
N PRO A 321 24.43 17.48 7.72
CA PRO A 321 24.11 18.16 6.47
C PRO A 321 24.02 17.16 5.31
N PHE A 322 23.10 17.39 4.39
CA PHE A 322 22.92 16.57 3.19
C PHE A 322 22.57 17.44 1.99
N GLN A 323 23.40 17.37 0.95
CA GLN A 323 23.28 18.23 -0.22
C GLN A 323 23.20 19.72 0.19
N ASN A 324 22.11 20.40 -0.16
CA ASN A 324 21.81 21.80 0.18
C ASN A 324 21.10 21.98 1.54
N ILE A 325 20.80 20.92 2.28
CA ILE A 325 20.14 20.98 3.59
C ILE A 325 21.20 20.92 4.69
N ALA A 326 21.30 21.98 5.50
CA ALA A 326 22.35 22.09 6.52
C ALA A 326 22.18 21.14 7.72
N SER A 327 20.96 20.70 8.00
CA SER A 327 20.63 19.79 9.09
C SER A 327 19.43 18.94 8.67
N LEU A 328 19.69 17.67 8.34
CA LEU A 328 18.67 16.73 7.90
C LEU A 328 18.80 15.44 8.74
N PRO A 329 17.73 14.96 9.39
CA PRO A 329 17.78 13.68 10.09
C PRO A 329 18.29 12.56 9.19
N THR A 330 19.23 11.75 9.69
CA THR A 330 19.81 10.60 8.95
C THR A 330 18.73 9.73 8.32
N ILE A 331 17.62 9.52 9.05
CA ILE A 331 16.42 8.88 8.52
C ILE A 331 15.35 9.97 8.40
N CYS A 332 14.99 10.34 7.18
CA CYS A 332 14.08 11.43 6.87
C CYS A 332 12.93 10.97 5.98
N ALA A 333 11.93 11.83 5.82
CA ALA A 333 10.81 11.64 4.93
C ALA A 333 11.08 12.27 3.56
N HIS A 334 10.38 11.82 2.52
CA HIS A 334 10.44 12.49 1.22
C HIS A 334 10.06 13.98 1.29
N ARG A 335 9.04 14.32 2.09
CA ARG A 335 8.63 15.72 2.35
C ARG A 335 9.67 16.59 3.06
N ASP A 336 10.69 15.98 3.68
CA ASP A 336 11.79 16.73 4.31
C ASP A 336 12.79 17.25 3.26
N VAL A 337 12.78 16.67 2.05
CA VAL A 337 13.78 16.95 1.00
C VAL A 337 13.16 17.49 -0.30
N ASN A 338 11.92 17.13 -0.62
CA ASN A 338 11.19 17.63 -1.79
C ASN A 338 9.78 18.15 -1.42
N SER A 339 9.17 18.96 -2.28
CA SER A 339 7.81 19.48 -2.07
C SER A 339 6.77 18.41 -2.43
N THR A 340 6.38 17.61 -1.44
CA THR A 340 5.48 16.47 -1.58
C THR A 340 4.75 16.20 -0.27
N SER A 341 3.63 15.47 -0.33
CA SER A 341 2.93 14.94 0.83
C SER A 341 3.42 13.53 1.21
N CYS A 342 4.38 12.95 0.50
CA CYS A 342 4.98 11.66 0.83
C CYS A 342 5.78 11.75 2.16
N PRO A 343 5.68 10.78 3.09
CA PRO A 343 5.07 9.45 3.00
C PRO A 343 3.62 9.35 3.51
N GLY A 344 2.86 10.45 3.53
CA GLY A 344 1.57 10.53 4.21
C GLY A 344 1.71 10.88 5.69
N ASP A 345 0.68 11.49 6.28
CA ASP A 345 0.76 12.10 7.62
C ASP A 345 0.89 11.06 8.74
N ALA A 346 0.19 9.93 8.64
CA ALA A 346 0.30 8.82 9.59
C ALA A 346 1.71 8.21 9.59
N MET A 347 2.30 7.92 8.43
CA MET A 347 3.67 7.40 8.35
C MET A 347 4.69 8.44 8.78
N TYR A 348 4.49 9.72 8.45
CA TYR A 348 5.41 10.78 8.84
C TYR A 348 5.52 10.91 10.37
N ALA A 349 4.41 10.76 11.09
CA ALA A 349 4.40 10.75 12.55
C ALA A 349 5.20 9.58 13.17
N GLU A 350 5.21 8.42 12.50
CA GLU A 350 5.93 7.21 12.95
C GLU A 350 7.46 7.33 12.83
N ILE A 351 7.98 8.18 11.94
CA ILE A 351 9.42 8.25 11.65
C ILE A 351 10.24 8.60 12.90
N VAL A 352 9.72 9.41 13.82
CA VAL A 352 10.41 9.75 15.07
C VAL A 352 10.64 8.50 15.93
N GLN A 353 9.62 7.68 16.12
CA GLN A 353 9.71 6.44 16.89
C GLN A 353 10.58 5.42 16.14
N MET A 354 10.46 5.36 14.81
CA MET A 354 11.27 4.48 13.98
C MET A 354 12.77 4.76 14.12
N ARG A 355 13.21 6.03 14.22
CA ARG A 355 14.63 6.36 14.46
C ARG A 355 15.15 5.72 15.75
N GLN A 356 14.35 5.75 16.82
CA GLN A 356 14.70 5.12 18.09
C GLN A 356 14.76 3.60 17.98
N ALA A 357 13.78 2.99 17.31
CA ALA A 357 13.77 1.55 17.07
C ALA A 357 14.99 1.09 16.23
N VAL A 358 15.35 1.85 15.19
CA VAL A 358 16.55 1.61 14.38
C VAL A 358 17.82 1.77 15.19
N GLN A 359 17.90 2.82 16.02
CA GLN A 359 19.02 3.03 16.95
C GLN A 359 19.20 1.80 17.85
N ALA A 360 18.13 1.30 18.45
CA ALA A 360 18.15 0.14 19.33
C ALA A 360 18.65 -1.14 18.62
N VAL A 361 18.24 -1.34 17.36
CA VAL A 361 18.74 -2.43 16.52
C VAL A 361 20.23 -2.29 16.25
N ILE A 362 20.70 -1.10 15.91
CA ILE A 362 22.12 -0.84 15.58
C ILE A 362 23.04 -0.99 16.80
N THR A 363 22.61 -0.51 17.97
CA THR A 363 23.41 -0.62 19.21
C THR A 363 23.32 -2.00 19.86
N GLY A 364 22.53 -2.93 19.29
CA GLY A 364 22.28 -4.24 19.90
C GLY A 364 21.53 -4.13 21.23
N THR A 365 20.89 -2.98 21.49
CA THR A 365 20.02 -2.74 22.63
C THR A 365 18.57 -3.01 22.26
N VAL A 366 18.35 -3.90 21.28
CA VAL A 366 17.01 -4.29 20.81
C VAL A 366 16.20 -4.59 22.05
N GLU A 367 15.21 -3.73 22.34
CA GLU A 367 14.23 -4.04 23.37
C GLU A 367 13.68 -5.42 23.06
N ALA A 368 13.46 -6.21 24.12
CA ALA A 368 12.99 -7.57 23.99
C ALA A 368 11.84 -7.63 22.98
N ALA A 369 11.88 -8.62 22.09
CA ALA A 369 10.76 -8.90 21.19
C ALA A 369 9.45 -8.79 21.97
N PRO A 370 8.39 -8.17 21.40
CA PRO A 370 7.12 -8.03 22.09
C PRO A 370 6.76 -9.41 22.69
N PRO A 371 6.49 -9.49 24.00
CA PRO A 371 6.19 -10.78 24.62
C PRO A 371 5.00 -11.40 23.87
N SER A 372 5.00 -12.72 23.74
CA SER A 372 3.90 -13.44 23.11
C SER A 372 2.57 -12.90 23.63
N PRO A 373 1.58 -12.62 22.75
CA PRO A 373 0.33 -12.02 23.17
C PRO A 373 -0.27 -12.83 24.32
N GLY A 374 -0.39 -12.18 25.49
CA GLY A 374 -1.10 -12.74 26.63
C GLY A 374 -2.61 -12.81 26.38
N PHE A 375 -3.10 -12.02 25.43
CA PHE A 375 -4.49 -11.97 24.98
C PHE A 375 -4.57 -11.78 23.46
N LEU A 376 -5.65 -12.27 22.85
CA LEU A 376 -5.97 -12.12 21.43
C LEU A 376 -7.18 -11.18 21.24
N PRO A 377 -7.32 -10.53 20.06
CA PRO A 377 -8.54 -9.81 19.71
C PRO A 377 -9.79 -10.69 19.88
N GLY A 378 -10.78 -10.17 20.60
CA GLY A 378 -11.98 -10.89 20.99
C GLY A 378 -11.94 -11.49 22.39
N ASP A 379 -10.77 -11.60 23.03
CA ASP A 379 -10.68 -12.08 24.41
C ASP A 379 -11.40 -11.12 25.37
N MET A 380 -12.16 -11.70 26.29
CA MET A 380 -12.69 -10.96 27.43
C MET A 380 -11.62 -10.86 28.51
N VAL A 381 -11.38 -9.65 28.98
CA VAL A 381 -10.43 -9.34 30.04
C VAL A 381 -11.11 -8.49 31.11
N VAL A 382 -10.56 -8.54 32.32
CA VAL A 382 -11.03 -7.78 33.47
C VAL A 382 -9.89 -6.91 33.97
N THR A 383 -10.21 -5.68 34.36
CA THR A 383 -9.22 -4.79 34.96
C THR A 383 -8.79 -5.28 36.35
N SER A 384 -7.48 -5.33 36.59
CA SER A 384 -6.87 -5.86 37.82
C SER A 384 -6.38 -4.78 38.78
N VAL A 385 -6.44 -3.50 38.37
CA VAL A 385 -5.92 -2.35 39.12
C VAL A 385 -7.02 -1.33 39.43
N GLU A 386 -6.93 -0.71 40.60
CA GLU A 386 -7.81 0.40 40.98
C GLU A 386 -7.32 1.69 40.31
N GLY A 387 -8.17 2.30 39.47
CA GLY A 387 -7.82 3.52 38.72
C GLY A 387 -6.94 3.27 37.49
N GLY A 388 -7.10 2.14 36.81
CA GLY A 388 -6.45 1.88 35.52
C GLY A 388 -6.75 2.99 34.52
N LEU A 389 -5.75 3.45 33.77
CA LEU A 389 -5.92 4.58 32.85
C LEU A 389 -6.05 4.07 31.42
N LEU A 390 -7.13 4.48 30.77
CA LEU A 390 -7.31 4.27 29.34
C LEU A 390 -6.77 5.46 28.57
N ARG A 391 -5.98 5.19 27.52
CA ARG A 391 -5.28 6.22 26.74
C ARG A 391 -5.67 6.18 25.26
N ASP A 392 -5.49 7.30 24.57
CA ASP A 392 -5.73 7.35 23.12
C ASP A 392 -4.65 6.62 22.31
N MET A 393 -3.44 6.50 22.84
CA MET A 393 -2.30 5.78 22.24
C MET A 393 -1.61 4.85 23.26
N PRO A 394 -0.90 3.79 22.83
CA PRO A 394 -0.17 2.87 23.70
C PRO A 394 1.16 3.48 24.17
N THR A 395 1.08 4.53 24.99
CA THR A 395 2.24 5.16 25.63
C THR A 395 1.83 5.84 26.93
N ASN A 396 2.74 5.93 27.89
CA ASN A 396 2.57 6.66 29.14
C ASN A 396 2.38 8.17 28.92
N GLU A 397 2.87 8.72 27.81
CA GLU A 397 2.74 10.14 27.45
C GLU A 397 1.41 10.50 26.77
N ALA A 398 0.60 9.50 26.40
CA ALA A 398 -0.65 9.67 25.68
C ALA A 398 -1.73 10.34 26.54
N ASN A 399 -2.74 10.93 25.90
CA ASN A 399 -3.82 11.56 26.64
C ASN A 399 -4.62 10.50 27.40
N VAL A 400 -4.91 10.77 28.67
CA VAL A 400 -5.82 9.93 29.45
C VAL A 400 -7.24 10.24 29.00
N LEU A 401 -7.89 9.24 28.40
CA LEU A 401 -9.30 9.32 28.00
C LEU A 401 -10.20 9.27 29.24
N THR A 402 -9.94 8.30 30.11
CA THR A 402 -10.68 8.10 31.37
C THR A 402 -9.93 7.16 32.31
N ALA A 403 -10.34 7.14 33.57
CA ALA A 403 -10.05 6.04 34.48
C ALA A 403 -11.08 4.90 34.28
N VAL A 404 -10.62 3.66 34.44
CA VAL A 404 -11.39 2.43 34.37
C VAL A 404 -11.47 1.84 35.77
N SER A 405 -12.65 1.35 36.15
CA SER A 405 -12.87 0.80 37.49
C SER A 405 -12.20 -0.56 37.63
N LEU A 406 -11.78 -0.94 38.85
CA LEU A 406 -11.32 -2.31 39.14
C LEU A 406 -12.46 -3.30 38.87
N GLY A 407 -12.18 -4.41 38.19
CA GLY A 407 -13.17 -5.45 37.90
C GLY A 407 -14.06 -5.19 36.67
N GLU A 408 -13.78 -4.14 35.90
CA GLU A 408 -14.54 -3.82 34.68
C GLU A 408 -14.22 -4.81 33.56
N VAL A 409 -15.27 -5.34 32.92
CA VAL A 409 -15.15 -6.29 31.81
C VAL A 409 -14.94 -5.54 30.52
N LEU A 410 -13.88 -5.89 29.81
CA LEU A 410 -13.48 -5.29 28.56
C LEU A 410 -13.23 -6.38 27.50
N THR A 411 -13.24 -6.00 26.23
CA THR A 411 -12.89 -6.88 25.11
C THR A 411 -11.63 -6.38 24.43
N ILE A 412 -10.66 -7.25 24.20
CA ILE A 412 -9.47 -6.91 23.42
C ILE A 412 -9.90 -6.63 21.97
N GLN A 413 -9.50 -5.47 21.45
CA GLN A 413 -9.73 -5.07 20.07
C GLN A 413 -8.47 -5.25 19.23
N ASP A 414 -7.32 -4.91 19.79
CA ASP A 414 -6.05 -4.84 19.07
C ASP A 414 -4.86 -4.94 20.05
N GLY A 415 -3.66 -5.14 19.50
CA GLY A 415 -2.41 -5.37 20.22
C GLY A 415 -1.90 -6.82 20.09
N PRO A 416 -0.75 -7.14 20.71
CA PRO A 416 0.02 -6.29 21.61
C PRO A 416 0.81 -5.20 20.88
N ALA A 417 0.82 -3.99 21.45
CA ALA A 417 1.82 -2.97 21.15
C ALA A 417 2.82 -2.91 22.32
N THR A 418 4.10 -2.68 22.06
CA THR A 418 5.11 -2.53 23.11
C THR A 418 5.65 -1.12 23.10
N ASN A 419 5.53 -0.42 24.23
CA ASN A 419 6.04 0.92 24.40
C ASN A 419 6.25 1.23 25.89
N ASP A 420 7.20 2.11 26.20
CA ASP A 420 7.56 2.51 27.57
C ASP A 420 7.86 1.33 28.51
N GLY A 421 8.44 0.25 27.98
CA GLY A 421 8.71 -0.98 28.73
C GLY A 421 7.45 -1.76 29.16
N ALA A 422 6.27 -1.42 28.64
CA ALA A 422 5.01 -2.08 28.91
C ALA A 422 4.38 -2.65 27.64
N VAL A 423 3.55 -3.69 27.81
CA VAL A 423 2.72 -4.24 26.74
C VAL A 423 1.36 -3.57 26.82
N TRP A 424 0.83 -3.12 25.70
CA TRP A 424 -0.42 -2.42 25.59
C TRP A 424 -1.40 -3.21 24.74
N TYR A 425 -2.66 -3.24 25.17
CA TYR A 425 -3.77 -3.75 24.41
C TYR A 425 -4.81 -2.65 24.23
N GLN A 426 -5.37 -2.57 23.03
CA GLN A 426 -6.56 -1.77 22.82
C GLN A 426 -7.75 -2.57 23.35
N VAL A 427 -8.51 -1.96 24.24
CA VAL A 427 -9.66 -2.56 24.91
C VAL A 427 -10.91 -1.75 24.62
N ARG A 428 -12.03 -2.46 24.44
CA ARG A 428 -13.37 -1.89 24.31
C ARG A 428 -14.17 -2.19 25.56
N GLY A 429 -14.63 -1.14 26.23
CA GLY A 429 -15.63 -1.20 27.29
C GLY A 429 -17.01 -0.76 26.80
N PRO A 430 -18.03 -0.72 27.68
CA PRO A 430 -19.42 -0.40 27.32
C PRO A 430 -19.64 0.97 26.67
N SER A 431 -18.78 1.95 26.97
CA SER A 431 -18.93 3.34 26.51
C SER A 431 -17.62 3.98 26.03
N LEU A 432 -16.54 3.20 25.89
CA LEU A 432 -15.19 3.71 25.62
C LEU A 432 -14.30 2.67 24.93
N THR A 433 -13.32 3.15 24.15
CA THR A 433 -12.26 2.33 23.53
C THR A 433 -10.95 3.08 23.64
N GLY A 434 -9.87 2.36 23.97
CA GLY A 434 -8.53 2.96 24.09
C GLY A 434 -7.51 1.93 24.55
N TRP A 435 -6.29 2.39 24.84
CA TRP A 435 -5.14 1.55 25.16
C TRP A 435 -4.88 1.47 26.66
N MET A 436 -4.57 0.28 27.14
CA MET A 436 -4.18 0.02 28.53
C MET A 436 -3.09 -1.05 28.60
N THR A 437 -2.29 -1.01 29.65
CA THR A 437 -1.19 -1.95 29.83
C THR A 437 -1.69 -3.35 30.20
N SER A 438 -0.94 -4.38 29.80
CA SER A 438 -1.21 -5.79 30.11
C SER A 438 -1.29 -6.07 31.60
N ASP A 439 -0.49 -5.36 32.39
CA ASP A 439 -0.41 -5.57 33.84
C ASP A 439 -1.68 -5.12 34.56
N ALA A 440 -2.47 -4.27 33.89
CA ALA A 440 -3.78 -3.84 34.33
C ALA A 440 -4.91 -4.80 33.90
N LEU A 441 -4.59 -5.92 33.23
CA LEU A 441 -5.55 -6.86 32.65
C LEU A 441 -5.34 -8.29 33.15
N VAL A 442 -6.43 -8.99 33.41
CA VAL A 442 -6.45 -10.44 33.67
C VAL A 442 -7.53 -11.13 32.82
N PRO A 443 -7.41 -12.44 32.52
CA PRO A 443 -8.44 -13.16 31.77
C PRO A 443 -9.82 -13.05 32.43
N GLY A 444 -10.83 -12.69 31.65
CA GLY A 444 -12.23 -12.67 32.07
C GLY A 444 -12.80 -14.07 32.07
N GLY A 445 -12.77 -14.74 33.23
CA GLY A 445 -13.37 -16.06 33.40
C GLY A 445 -14.89 -16.01 33.34
N GLY A 446 -15.46 -16.45 32.21
CA GLY A 446 -16.89 -16.70 32.01
C GLY A 446 -17.17 -17.15 30.58
N GLU A 447 -17.88 -18.26 30.41
CA GLU A 447 -18.25 -18.90 29.13
C GLU A 447 -18.67 -17.90 28.04
N PRO A 448 -18.30 -18.10 26.76
CA PRO A 448 -18.68 -17.19 25.69
C PRO A 448 -20.20 -17.04 25.64
N ALA A 449 -20.68 -15.81 25.52
CA ALA A 449 -22.10 -15.55 25.31
C ALA A 449 -22.59 -16.39 24.11
N PRO A 450 -23.72 -17.11 24.23
CA PRO A 450 -24.24 -17.90 23.11
C PRO A 450 -24.51 -16.98 21.93
N ALA A 451 -24.22 -17.49 20.71
CA ALA A 451 -24.47 -16.78 19.47
C ALA A 451 -25.91 -16.24 19.41
N PRO A 452 -26.15 -15.09 18.74
CA PRO A 452 -27.50 -14.56 18.59
C PRO A 452 -28.39 -15.64 17.94
N VAL A 453 -29.46 -16.02 18.62
CA VAL A 453 -30.47 -16.92 18.06
C VAL A 453 -31.14 -16.16 16.92
N GLU A 454 -31.02 -16.68 15.69
CA GLU A 454 -31.85 -16.22 14.57
C GLU A 454 -33.32 -16.35 14.96
N ASP A 455 -34.05 -15.25 14.76
CA ASP A 455 -35.48 -15.12 15.08
C ASP A 455 -36.26 -16.24 14.38
N ALA A 456 -36.69 -17.24 15.15
CA ALA A 456 -37.49 -18.33 14.65
C ALA A 456 -38.86 -17.77 14.24
N ALA A 457 -39.14 -17.83 12.94
CA ALA A 457 -40.41 -17.48 12.35
C ALA A 457 -41.60 -18.07 13.15
N ALA A 458 -42.57 -17.21 13.46
CA ALA A 458 -43.78 -17.57 14.17
C ALA A 458 -44.54 -18.71 13.46
N PRO A 459 -45.01 -19.75 14.17
CA PRO A 459 -45.84 -20.79 13.58
C PRO A 459 -47.26 -20.26 13.29
N PRO A 460 -47.96 -20.80 12.27
CA PRO A 460 -49.32 -20.39 11.96
C PRO A 460 -50.33 -20.90 13.03
N PRO A 461 -51.49 -20.25 13.17
CA PRO A 461 -52.48 -20.61 14.17
C PRO A 461 -53.17 -21.95 13.85
N ASP A 462 -53.34 -22.77 14.90
CA ASP A 462 -53.96 -24.09 14.87
C ASP A 462 -55.50 -23.98 14.93
N GLU A 463 -56.18 -24.49 13.90
CA GLU A 463 -57.63 -24.71 13.85
C GLU A 463 -57.96 -26.15 14.30
N SER A 464 -58.27 -26.34 15.58
CA SER A 464 -59.16 -27.41 16.09
C SER A 464 -59.24 -27.25 17.62
N GLY A 465 -60.35 -27.31 18.33
CA GLY A 465 -61.73 -27.65 18.05
C GLY A 465 -62.38 -27.84 19.43
N GLU A 466 -63.07 -26.82 19.94
CA GLU A 466 -63.87 -26.92 21.15
C GLU A 466 -65.13 -27.77 20.88
N ALA A 467 -65.33 -28.83 21.67
CA ALA A 467 -66.66 -29.20 22.16
C ALA A 467 -66.55 -30.22 23.29
N MET A 468 -67.01 -29.85 24.49
CA MET A 468 -67.90 -30.69 25.30
C MET A 468 -68.65 -29.82 26.31
N ALA A 469 -69.98 -29.78 26.15
CA ALA A 469 -70.93 -29.26 27.13
C ALA A 469 -71.14 -30.28 28.27
N PRO A 470 -71.45 -29.84 29.50
CA PRO A 470 -71.84 -30.74 30.58
C PRO A 470 -73.35 -31.02 30.59
N VAL A 471 -73.68 -32.21 31.07
CA VAL A 471 -75.03 -32.68 31.38
C VAL A 471 -75.65 -31.80 32.47
N GLY A 472 -76.89 -31.33 32.25
CA GLY A 472 -77.71 -30.59 33.20
C GLY A 472 -78.87 -29.87 32.54
#